data_AF-A0A1Q3T832-F1
#
_entry.id   AF-A0A1Q3T832-F1
#
_cell.length_a   1.000
_cell.length_b   1.000
_cell.length_c   1.000
_cell.angle_alpha   90.00
_cell.angle_beta   90.00
_cell.angle_gamma   90.00
#
_symmetry.space_group_name_H-M   'P 1'
#
loop_
_entity.id
_entity.type
_entity.pdbx_description
1 polymer ?
#
loop_
_entity_poly.entity_id
_entity_poly.type
_entity_poly.pdbx_seq_one_letter_code
_entity_poly.pdbx_strand_id
1 'polypeptide(L)'
;MSEMTLITKRYDDIVGFTSKVNKSVIVFKKKALLADATNKTKYPNLEISEDELKCAKEDLLQSLSDLEALASNTEYNSKLSGLAESSALQKLILRSDTDRKEIEQIVHSLKENTPLSKAQFIMLDKIIAILDSERNLLFRKLRTARG
;
A
#
# COMPACT_ATOMS: atom_id res chain seq x y z
N MET A 1 -26.32 -6.32 11.31
CA MET A 1 -25.62 -5.22 10.60
C MET A 1 -26.11 -5.20 9.17
N SER A 2 -26.56 -4.06 8.65
CA SER A 2 -26.98 -3.94 7.27
C SER A 2 -25.77 -4.06 6.33
N GLU A 3 -25.98 -4.68 5.16
CA GLU A 3 -24.97 -4.82 4.11
C GLU A 3 -24.31 -3.48 3.75
N MET A 4 -25.10 -2.40 3.77
CA MET A 4 -24.61 -1.03 3.54
C MET A 4 -23.59 -0.54 4.58
N THR A 5 -23.80 -0.85 5.86
CA THR A 5 -22.85 -0.50 6.95
C THR A 5 -21.53 -1.22 6.77
N LEU A 6 -21.60 -2.48 6.32
CA LEU A 6 -20.43 -3.30 6.04
C LEU A 6 -19.64 -2.73 4.84
N ILE A 7 -20.30 -2.44 3.72
CA ILE A 7 -19.65 -1.88 2.52
C ILE A 7 -19.02 -0.51 2.83
N THR A 8 -19.71 0.34 3.60
CA THR A 8 -19.18 1.66 4.01
C THR A 8 -17.89 1.51 4.80
N LYS A 9 -17.88 0.66 5.84
CA LYS A 9 -16.68 0.40 6.65
C LYS A 9 -15.52 -0.09 5.79
N ARG A 10 -15.77 -1.01 4.86
CA ARG A 10 -14.73 -1.52 3.95
C ARG A 10 -14.18 -0.46 3.03
N TYR A 11 -15.04 0.41 2.51
CA TYR A 11 -14.62 1.51 1.66
C TYR A 11 -13.66 2.43 2.42
N ASP A 12 -14.03 2.80 3.66
CA ASP A 12 -13.19 3.66 4.51
C ASP A 12 -11.85 3.00 4.84
N ASP A 13 -11.85 1.70 5.18
CA ASP A 13 -10.63 0.91 5.42
C ASP A 13 -9.70 0.91 4.19
N ILE A 14 -10.24 0.66 2.99
CA ILE A 14 -9.45 0.65 1.74
C ILE A 14 -8.94 2.05 1.41
N VAL A 15 -9.74 3.09 1.58
CA VAL A 15 -9.32 4.48 1.32
C VAL A 15 -8.16 4.86 2.25
N GLY A 16 -8.29 4.58 3.55
CA GLY A 16 -7.25 4.85 4.53
C GLY A 16 -5.95 4.11 4.18
N PHE A 17 -6.05 2.82 3.88
CA PHE A 17 -4.90 2.00 3.52
C PHE A 17 -4.22 2.46 2.22
N THR A 18 -5.00 2.73 1.17
CA THR A 18 -4.48 3.19 -0.13
C THR A 18 -3.76 4.52 -0.01
N SER A 19 -4.38 5.48 0.72
CA SER A 19 -3.80 6.80 0.95
C SER A 19 -2.47 6.70 1.69
N LYS A 20 -2.41 5.83 2.71
CA LYS A 20 -1.20 5.56 3.50
C LYS A 20 -0.07 4.99 2.64
N VAL A 21 -0.33 3.91 1.92
CA VAL A 21 0.67 3.27 1.03
C VAL A 21 1.14 4.26 -0.04
N ASN A 22 0.23 4.96 -0.70
CA ASN A 22 0.57 5.88 -1.78
C ASN A 22 1.44 7.05 -1.28
N LYS A 23 1.08 7.67 -0.16
CA LYS A 23 1.90 8.73 0.45
C LYS A 23 3.31 8.25 0.76
N SER A 24 3.45 7.08 1.39
CA SER A 24 4.77 6.53 1.68
C SER A 24 5.59 6.25 0.40
N VAL A 25 4.97 5.63 -0.61
CA VAL A 25 5.63 5.34 -1.89
C VAL A 25 6.11 6.61 -2.57
N ILE A 26 5.32 7.70 -2.53
CA ILE A 26 5.73 9.01 -3.06
C ILE A 26 6.98 9.52 -2.36
N VAL A 27 7.06 9.43 -1.02
CA VAL A 27 8.25 9.86 -0.26
C VAL A 27 9.48 9.04 -0.66
N PHE A 28 9.37 7.73 -0.77
CA PHE A 28 10.48 6.87 -1.21
C PHE A 28 10.90 7.15 -2.67
N LYS A 29 9.95 7.41 -3.57
CA LYS A 29 10.25 7.81 -4.96
C LYS A 29 10.95 9.16 -5.02
N LYS A 30 10.51 10.15 -4.22
CA LYS A 30 11.20 11.45 -4.10
C LYS A 30 12.63 11.25 -3.58
N LYS A 31 12.84 10.39 -2.58
CA LYS A 31 14.18 10.10 -2.03
C LYS A 31 15.09 9.51 -3.12
N ALA A 32 14.58 8.55 -3.89
CA ALA A 32 15.30 7.95 -5.00
C ALA A 32 15.63 8.97 -6.11
N LEU A 33 14.71 9.89 -6.41
CA LEU A 33 14.96 10.97 -7.37
C LEU A 33 16.05 11.92 -6.89
N LEU A 34 16.05 12.32 -5.61
CA LEU A 34 17.05 13.22 -5.03
C LEU A 34 18.44 12.61 -4.86
N ALA A 35 18.54 11.28 -4.88
CA ALA A 35 19.82 10.58 -4.87
C ALA A 35 20.61 10.77 -6.19
N ASP A 36 19.92 11.09 -7.29
CA ASP A 36 20.55 11.41 -8.58
C ASP A 36 20.94 12.90 -8.61
N ALA A 37 22.23 13.17 -8.75
CA ALA A 37 22.78 14.53 -8.82
C ALA A 37 22.13 15.37 -9.93
N THR A 38 21.75 14.75 -11.05
CA THR A 38 21.09 15.43 -12.17
C THR A 38 19.72 15.98 -11.79
N ASN A 39 18.97 15.22 -10.99
CA ASN A 39 17.63 15.60 -10.54
C ASN A 39 17.68 16.61 -9.41
N LYS A 40 18.71 16.55 -8.57
CA LYS A 40 18.95 17.57 -7.53
C LYS A 40 19.20 18.95 -8.14
N THR A 41 19.87 19.02 -9.29
CA THR A 41 20.03 20.28 -10.04
C THR A 41 18.73 20.74 -10.72
N LYS A 42 17.89 19.81 -11.20
CA LYS A 42 16.60 20.14 -11.83
C LYS A 42 15.53 20.57 -10.82
N TYR A 43 15.56 20.05 -9.60
CA TYR A 43 14.56 20.29 -8.56
C TYR A 43 15.23 20.73 -7.25
N PRO A 44 15.83 21.93 -7.20
CA PRO A 44 16.61 22.39 -6.05
C PRO A 44 15.78 22.61 -4.77
N ASN A 45 14.47 22.84 -4.91
CA ASN A 45 13.54 23.04 -3.78
C ASN A 45 12.87 21.75 -3.31
N LEU A 46 13.18 20.60 -3.94
CA LEU A 46 12.61 19.32 -3.52
C LEU A 46 13.44 18.80 -2.35
N GLU A 47 12.92 18.96 -1.15
CA GLU A 47 13.53 18.46 0.08
C GLU A 47 12.58 17.47 0.74
N ILE A 48 13.14 16.48 1.43
CA ILE A 48 12.39 15.50 2.22
C ILE A 48 12.95 15.59 3.62
N SER A 49 12.06 15.88 4.58
CA SER A 49 12.45 15.86 5.99
C SER A 49 12.76 14.43 6.44
N GLU A 50 13.72 14.27 7.35
CA GLU A 50 14.01 12.99 7.99
C GLU A 50 12.78 12.44 8.73
N ASP A 51 11.95 13.32 9.32
CA ASP A 51 10.67 12.96 9.93
C ASP A 51 9.66 12.42 8.91
N GLU A 52 9.56 13.06 7.73
CA GLU A 52 8.66 12.60 6.65
C GLU A 52 9.08 11.21 6.16
N LEU A 53 10.39 10.97 6.04
CA LEU A 53 10.95 9.69 5.62
C LEU A 53 10.75 8.61 6.67
N LYS A 54 10.91 8.93 7.96
CA LYS A 54 10.68 8.00 9.07
C LYS A 54 9.21 7.60 9.15
N CYS A 55 8.29 8.57 9.12
CA CYS A 55 6.86 8.32 9.11
C CYS A 55 6.46 7.47 7.88
N ALA A 56 6.94 7.82 6.69
CA ALA A 56 6.68 7.06 5.47
C ALA A 56 7.18 5.60 5.57
N LYS A 57 8.35 5.39 6.17
CA LYS A 57 8.92 4.07 6.41
C LYS A 57 8.05 3.25 7.36
N GLU A 58 7.72 3.80 8.52
CA GLU A 58 6.87 3.14 9.52
C GLU A 58 5.50 2.80 8.93
N ASP A 59 4.92 3.73 8.20
CA ASP A 59 3.63 3.58 7.56
C ASP A 59 3.64 2.49 6.47
N LEU A 60 4.66 2.47 5.63
CA LEU A 60 4.78 1.46 4.57
C LEU A 60 5.08 0.09 5.14
N LEU A 61 5.96 0.01 6.15
CA LEU A 61 6.31 -1.24 6.80
C LEU A 61 5.10 -1.84 7.52
N GLN A 62 4.32 -1.03 8.22
CA GLN A 62 3.07 -1.47 8.83
C GLN A 62 2.10 -1.98 7.76
N SER A 63 1.88 -1.21 6.69
CA SER A 63 0.96 -1.60 5.62
C SER A 63 1.36 -2.90 4.91
N LEU A 64 2.65 -3.11 4.63
CA LEU A 64 3.11 -4.36 4.00
C LEU A 64 3.08 -5.54 4.96
N SER A 65 3.43 -5.33 6.24
CA SER A 65 3.31 -6.37 7.28
C SER A 65 1.86 -6.78 7.49
N ASP A 66 0.93 -5.82 7.40
CA ASP A 66 -0.51 -6.07 7.43
C ASP A 66 -0.93 -6.97 6.24
N LEU A 67 -0.39 -6.74 5.03
CA LEU A 67 -0.64 -7.61 3.87
C LEU A 67 -0.04 -9.01 4.04
N GLU A 68 1.15 -9.14 4.63
CA GLU A 68 1.75 -10.44 4.97
C GLU A 68 0.95 -11.20 6.03
N ALA A 69 0.40 -10.48 7.02
CA ALA A 69 -0.48 -11.06 8.04
C ALA A 69 -1.79 -11.57 7.42
N LEU A 70 -2.34 -10.86 6.42
CA LEU A 70 -3.48 -11.36 5.63
C LEU A 70 -3.16 -12.68 4.92
N ALA A 71 -1.90 -12.89 4.53
CA ALA A 71 -1.45 -14.13 3.88
C ALA A 71 -1.38 -15.33 4.84
N SER A 72 -1.01 -15.08 6.11
CA SER A 72 -0.59 -16.11 7.07
C SER A 72 -1.73 -16.72 7.89
N ASN A 73 -2.95 -16.19 7.76
CA ASN A 73 -4.19 -16.84 8.17
C ASN A 73 -4.27 -17.32 9.64
N THR A 74 -3.85 -16.47 10.59
CA THR A 74 -4.02 -16.72 12.03
C THR A 74 -4.62 -15.49 12.70
N GLU A 75 -5.89 -15.59 13.08
CA GLU A 75 -6.65 -14.63 13.90
C GLU A 75 -6.70 -13.19 13.37
N TYR A 76 -7.69 -12.97 12.51
CA TYR A 76 -7.93 -11.74 11.79
C TYR A 76 -8.22 -10.54 12.71
N ASN A 77 -7.31 -9.56 12.74
CA ASN A 77 -7.49 -8.32 13.48
C ASN A 77 -8.55 -7.44 12.78
N SER A 78 -9.55 -6.96 13.53
CA SER A 78 -10.81 -6.35 13.01
C SER A 78 -10.65 -5.08 12.16
N LYS A 79 -9.42 -4.56 12.00
CA LYS A 79 -9.07 -3.34 11.26
C LYS A 79 -8.92 -3.53 9.76
N LEU A 80 -8.65 -4.74 9.27
CA LEU A 80 -8.40 -4.97 7.83
C LEU A 80 -9.55 -5.68 7.14
N SER A 81 -10.73 -5.80 7.77
CA SER A 81 -11.82 -6.66 7.28
C SER A 81 -12.25 -6.36 5.83
N GLY A 82 -12.12 -5.12 5.39
CA GLY A 82 -12.35 -4.76 3.98
C GLY A 82 -11.31 -5.24 2.98
N LEU A 83 -10.05 -5.39 3.39
CA LEU A 83 -8.94 -5.79 2.52
C LEU A 83 -8.92 -7.29 2.24
N ALA A 84 -9.26 -8.14 3.22
CA ALA A 84 -9.39 -9.58 2.96
C ALA A 84 -10.46 -9.90 1.92
N GLU A 85 -11.49 -9.08 1.80
CA GLU A 85 -12.57 -9.39 0.85
C GLU A 85 -12.26 -8.92 -0.58
N SER A 86 -11.12 -8.28 -0.80
CA SER A 86 -10.59 -8.06 -2.14
C SER A 86 -10.05 -9.37 -2.72
N SER A 87 -10.79 -9.90 -3.70
CA SER A 87 -10.34 -11.06 -4.47
C SER A 87 -9.03 -10.80 -5.23
N ALA A 88 -8.75 -9.54 -5.60
CA ALA A 88 -7.53 -9.16 -6.31
C ALA A 88 -6.31 -9.13 -5.36
N LEU A 89 -6.45 -8.56 -4.16
CA LEU A 89 -5.41 -8.60 -3.14
C LEU A 89 -5.16 -10.04 -2.68
N GLN A 90 -6.22 -10.82 -2.46
CA GLN A 90 -6.08 -12.24 -2.13
C GLN A 90 -5.32 -12.99 -3.22
N LYS A 91 -5.61 -12.75 -4.51
CA LYS A 91 -4.86 -13.40 -5.60
C LYS A 91 -3.38 -13.00 -5.61
N LEU A 92 -3.10 -11.72 -5.39
CA LEU A 92 -1.73 -11.20 -5.35
C LEU A 92 -0.93 -11.78 -4.18
N ILE A 93 -1.55 -11.93 -3.01
CA ILE A 93 -0.89 -12.34 -1.77
C ILE A 93 -0.87 -13.87 -1.59
N LEU A 94 -1.93 -14.57 -2.01
CA LEU A 94 -2.11 -16.01 -1.75
C LEU A 94 -1.80 -16.91 -2.96
N ARG A 95 -1.87 -16.42 -4.19
CA ARG A 95 -1.74 -17.26 -5.40
C ARG A 95 -0.47 -17.03 -6.21
N SER A 96 0.29 -15.98 -5.90
CA SER A 96 1.49 -15.63 -6.64
C SER A 96 2.68 -15.63 -5.69
N ASP A 97 3.39 -16.78 -5.62
CA ASP A 97 4.59 -16.93 -4.79
C ASP A 97 5.66 -15.89 -5.15
N THR A 98 5.74 -15.49 -6.43
CA THR A 98 6.64 -14.44 -6.89
C THR A 98 6.26 -13.09 -6.32
N ASP A 99 4.99 -12.69 -6.42
CA ASP A 99 4.53 -11.41 -5.87
C ASP A 99 4.69 -11.35 -4.35
N ARG A 100 4.41 -12.46 -3.66
CA ARG A 100 4.62 -12.58 -2.21
C ARG A 100 6.08 -12.41 -1.82
N LYS A 101 7.00 -13.11 -2.48
CA LYS A 101 8.45 -12.96 -2.23
C LYS A 101 8.92 -11.53 -2.46
N GLU A 102 8.34 -10.85 -3.44
CA GLU A 102 8.69 -9.47 -3.72
C GLU A 102 8.19 -8.51 -2.62
N ILE A 103 7.02 -8.76 -2.04
CA ILE A 103 6.56 -8.04 -0.84
C ILE A 103 7.51 -8.29 0.34
N GLU A 104 7.87 -9.55 0.59
CA GLU A 104 8.80 -9.93 1.67
C GLU A 104 10.16 -9.24 1.49
N GLN A 105 10.65 -9.15 0.25
CA GLN A 105 11.88 -8.40 -0.07
C GLN A 105 11.74 -6.90 0.18
N ILE A 106 10.59 -6.29 -0.14
CA ILE A 106 10.36 -4.87 0.15
C ILE A 106 10.36 -4.64 1.67
N VAL A 107 9.68 -5.49 2.42
CA VAL A 107 9.66 -5.43 3.89
C VAL A 107 11.06 -5.57 4.47
N HIS A 108 11.85 -6.53 3.98
CA HIS A 108 13.25 -6.69 4.37
C HIS A 108 14.06 -5.44 4.02
N SER A 109 13.92 -4.92 2.81
CA SER A 109 14.65 -3.72 2.38
C SER A 109 14.34 -2.50 3.24
N LEU A 110 13.07 -2.33 3.63
CA LEU A 110 12.64 -1.27 4.54
C LEU A 110 13.24 -1.47 5.94
N LYS A 111 13.22 -2.68 6.50
CA LYS A 111 13.80 -2.99 7.82
C LYS A 111 15.29 -2.65 7.87
N GLU A 112 16.04 -3.12 6.88
CA GLU A 112 17.50 -2.91 6.76
C GLU A 112 17.90 -1.50 6.27
N ASN A 113 16.94 -0.57 6.08
CA ASN A 113 17.17 0.77 5.54
C ASN A 113 17.86 0.79 4.16
N THR A 114 17.75 -0.30 3.41
CA THR A 114 18.34 -0.39 2.07
C THR A 114 17.46 0.36 1.05
N PRO A 115 18.06 0.97 0.00
CA PRO A 115 17.29 1.62 -1.05
C PRO A 115 16.39 0.63 -1.78
N LEU A 116 15.16 1.03 -2.05
CA LEU A 116 14.24 0.22 -2.84
C LEU A 116 14.66 0.20 -4.31
N SER A 117 14.60 -0.98 -4.93
CA SER A 117 14.91 -1.16 -6.34
C SER A 117 13.75 -0.72 -7.24
N LYS A 118 14.02 -0.54 -8.54
CA LYS A 118 12.97 -0.23 -9.52
C LYS A 118 11.90 -1.32 -9.59
N ALA A 119 12.28 -2.59 -9.47
CA ALA A 119 11.33 -3.71 -9.44
C ALA A 119 10.40 -3.63 -8.22
N GLN A 120 10.96 -3.29 -7.05
CA GLN A 120 10.20 -3.07 -5.83
C GLN A 120 9.22 -1.89 -5.95
N PHE A 121 9.61 -0.79 -6.59
CA PHE A 121 8.68 0.31 -6.88
C PHE A 121 7.55 -0.09 -7.83
N ILE A 122 7.84 -0.89 -8.86
CA ILE A 122 6.80 -1.42 -9.77
C ILE A 122 5.81 -2.30 -9.00
N MET A 123 6.30 -3.11 -8.06
CA MET A 123 5.43 -3.93 -7.21
C MET A 123 4.54 -3.08 -6.29
N LEU A 124 5.10 -2.02 -5.69
CA LEU A 124 4.31 -1.06 -4.90
C LEU A 124 3.24 -0.36 -5.74
N ASP A 125 3.56 0.03 -6.98
CA ASP A 125 2.59 0.60 -7.91
C ASP A 125 1.47 -0.40 -8.28
N LYS A 126 1.81 -1.68 -8.45
CA LYS A 126 0.83 -2.75 -8.67
C LYS A 126 -0.11 -2.91 -7.48
N ILE A 127 0.40 -2.85 -6.25
CA ILE A 127 -0.41 -2.89 -5.02
C ILE A 127 -1.37 -1.69 -4.98
N ILE A 128 -0.89 -0.48 -5.24
CA ILE A 128 -1.71 0.74 -5.29
C ILE A 128 -2.81 0.61 -6.35
N ALA A 129 -2.49 0.13 -7.55
CA ALA A 129 -3.46 -0.03 -8.63
C ALA A 129 -4.59 -1.01 -8.29
N ILE A 130 -4.27 -2.10 -7.57
CA ILE A 130 -5.27 -3.05 -7.09
C ILE A 130 -6.18 -2.40 -6.05
N LEU A 131 -5.58 -1.69 -5.08
CA LEU A 131 -6.33 -0.98 -4.04
C LEU A 131 -7.27 0.09 -4.61
N ASP A 132 -6.80 0.88 -5.58
CA ASP A 132 -7.60 1.88 -6.27
C ASP A 132 -8.77 1.25 -7.07
N SER A 133 -8.52 0.10 -7.70
CA SER A 133 -9.56 -0.65 -8.40
C SER A 133 -10.65 -1.14 -7.46
N GLU A 134 -10.28 -1.66 -6.29
CA GLU A 134 -11.22 -2.11 -5.26
C GLU A 134 -11.99 -0.95 -4.65
N ARG A 135 -11.33 0.18 -4.37
CA ARG A 135 -12.00 1.41 -3.94
C ARG A 135 -13.09 1.80 -4.95
N ASN A 136 -12.78 1.78 -6.24
CA ASN A 136 -13.73 2.15 -7.29
C ASN A 136 -14.92 1.17 -7.35
N LEU A 137 -14.70 -0.13 -7.14
CA LEU A 137 -15.76 -1.13 -7.08
C LEU A 137 -16.68 -0.91 -5.87
N LEU A 138 -16.11 -0.69 -4.67
CA LEU A 138 -16.88 -0.40 -3.47
C LEU A 138 -17.67 0.91 -3.59
N PHE A 139 -17.05 1.96 -4.16
CA PHE A 139 -17.74 3.22 -4.42
C PHE A 139 -18.96 3.03 -5.34
N ARG A 140 -18.81 2.24 -6.42
CA ARG A 140 -19.94 1.91 -7.31
C ARG A 140 -21.05 1.19 -6.57
N LYS A 141 -20.72 0.21 -5.72
CA LYS A 141 -21.69 -0.52 -4.89
C LYS A 141 -22.43 0.40 -3.90
N LEU A 142 -21.71 1.31 -3.24
CA LEU A 142 -22.31 2.31 -2.34
C LEU A 142 -23.28 3.24 -3.08
N ARG A 143 -22.94 3.62 -4.31
CA ARG A 143 -23.81 4.47 -5.14
C ARG A 143 -25.07 3.73 -5.58
N THR A 144 -24.96 2.47 -5.99
CA THR A 144 -26.11 1.67 -6.44
C THR A 144 -26.99 1.18 -5.30
N ALA A 145 -26.47 1.03 -4.09
CA ALA A 145 -27.25 0.65 -2.91
C ALA A 145 -28.05 1.83 -2.29
N ARG A 146 -27.76 3.06 -2.72
CA ARG A 146 -28.45 4.30 -2.27
C ARG A 146 -29.57 4.76 -3.22
N GLY A 147 -29.65 4.20 -4.42
CA GLY A 147 -30.68 4.53 -5.42
C GLY A 147 -31.56 3.33 -5.69
#